data_AF-A0A7D7XWR1-F1
#
_entry.id   AF-A0A7D7XWR1-F1
#
_cell.length_a   1.000
_cell.length_b   1.000
_cell.length_c   1.000
_cell.angle_alpha   90.00
_cell.angle_beta   90.00
_cell.angle_gamma   90.00
#
_symmetry.space_group_name_H-M   'P 1'
#
loop_
_entity.id
_entity.type
_entity.pdbx_description
1 polymer ?
#
loop_
_entity_poly.entity_id
_entity_poly.type
_entity_poly.pdbx_seq_one_letter_code
_entity_poly.pdbx_strand_id
1 'polypeptide(L)'
;MQLGTILMIIVSLWLVLIIATSKFFIRFENNYWFWFFIGGFMFFYMIIGRQIQFLIPSWNAADDNSTFAISIRHSRLLLLDICPFFAIFAGLGLMVTKNKLVIRSVAPIALFGGLINLYGELFRLANQYTGKLEAYKFIFIGIGNDQLYFILHVMTTSVALMLLCWTTKWTPRDILNQYLFIAVYVTYVLSCIQLDRKITNNANGLLIADWYIGGEYQSVSTILRVPFPNVIPVGIMITMISITLIWAIRYGVQELNARIINPSLSKKQIKLDVRYLWKNLKYSYLKWRNKTR
;
A
#
# COMPACT_ATOMS: atom_id res chain seq x y z
N MET A 1 0.58 16.51 -26.30
CA MET A 1 0.16 15.38 -25.44
C MET A 1 -0.48 15.94 -24.19
N GLN A 2 -1.57 15.33 -23.71
CA GLN A 2 -2.21 15.73 -22.45
C GLN A 2 -1.31 15.37 -21.26
N LEU A 3 -1.37 16.14 -20.16
CA LEU A 3 -0.51 15.98 -18.99
C LEU A 3 -0.61 14.57 -18.38
N GLY A 4 -1.82 14.04 -18.24
CA GLY A 4 -2.07 12.69 -17.73
C GLY A 4 -1.42 11.61 -18.57
N THR A 5 -1.43 11.74 -19.90
CA THR A 5 -0.72 10.81 -20.80
C THR A 5 0.79 10.85 -20.58
N ILE A 6 1.36 12.05 -20.43
CA ILE A 6 2.80 12.22 -20.16
C ILE A 6 3.16 11.55 -18.83
N LEU A 7 2.41 11.85 -17.77
CA LEU A 7 2.63 11.29 -16.44
C LEU A 7 2.47 9.77 -16.43
N MET A 8 1.47 9.23 -17.14
CA MET A 8 1.27 7.79 -17.28
C MET A 8 2.47 7.11 -17.92
N ILE A 9 3.01 7.68 -19.01
CA ILE A 9 4.20 7.13 -19.68
C ILE A 9 5.41 7.17 -18.75
N ILE A 10 5.67 8.31 -18.10
CA ILE A 10 6.81 8.48 -17.19
C ILE A 10 6.74 7.49 -16.03
N VAL A 11 5.58 7.40 -15.36
CA VAL A 11 5.39 6.47 -14.23
C VAL A 11 5.50 5.02 -14.70
N SER A 12 4.90 4.66 -15.84
CA SER A 12 4.98 3.29 -16.37
C SER A 12 6.42 2.89 -16.67
N LEU A 13 7.19 3.78 -17.33
CA LEU A 13 8.62 3.56 -17.61
C LEU A 13 9.42 3.43 -16.32
N TRP A 14 9.13 4.25 -15.31
CA TRP A 14 9.80 4.19 -14.01
C TRP A 14 9.54 2.86 -13.28
N LEU A 15 8.28 2.40 -13.23
CA LEU A 15 7.93 1.12 -12.61
C LEU A 15 8.57 -0.07 -13.35
N VAL A 16 8.58 -0.04 -14.70
CA VAL A 16 9.27 -1.04 -15.51
C VAL A 16 10.78 -1.03 -15.24
N LEU A 17 11.38 0.16 -15.09
CA LEU A 17 12.80 0.28 -14.76
C LEU A 17 13.14 -0.37 -13.40
N ILE A 18 12.30 -0.18 -12.38
CA ILE A 18 12.48 -0.85 -11.07
C ILE A 18 12.49 -2.37 -11.23
N ILE A 19 11.58 -2.92 -12.03
CA ILE A 19 11.48 -4.36 -12.29
C ILE A 19 12.72 -4.84 -13.07
N ALA A 20 13.04 -4.18 -14.17
CA ALA A 20 14.14 -4.56 -15.07
C ALA A 20 15.51 -4.50 -14.37
N THR A 21 15.72 -3.51 -13.52
CA THR A 21 16.99 -3.32 -12.79
C THR A 21 17.03 -4.07 -11.46
N SER A 22 15.95 -4.74 -11.06
CA SER A 22 15.80 -5.36 -9.74
C SER A 22 16.98 -6.26 -9.34
N LYS A 23 17.51 -7.07 -10.26
CA LYS A 23 18.66 -7.96 -9.99
C LYS A 23 19.90 -7.21 -9.49
N PHE A 24 20.17 -6.02 -10.01
CA PHE A 24 21.31 -5.20 -9.61
C PHE A 24 21.11 -4.50 -8.27
N PHE A 25 19.85 -4.18 -7.95
CA PHE A 25 19.49 -3.45 -6.73
C PHE A 25 19.12 -4.35 -5.54
N ILE A 26 19.07 -5.68 -5.72
CA ILE A 26 18.90 -6.65 -4.63
C ILE A 26 19.87 -6.40 -3.45
N ARG A 27 21.11 -5.97 -3.71
CA ARG A 27 22.09 -5.65 -2.65
C ARG A 27 21.60 -4.56 -1.68
N PHE A 28 20.70 -3.69 -2.12
CA PHE A 28 20.10 -2.66 -1.27
C PHE A 28 19.05 -3.23 -0.32
N GLU A 29 18.57 -4.47 -0.50
CA GLU A 29 17.64 -5.14 0.42
C GLU A 29 18.13 -5.05 1.87
N ASN A 30 19.43 -5.18 2.13
CA ASN A 30 19.98 -5.17 3.48
C ASN A 30 20.66 -3.83 3.87
N ASN A 31 20.67 -2.84 2.98
CA ASN A 31 21.30 -1.55 3.25
C ASN A 31 20.39 -0.67 4.14
N TYR A 32 20.63 -0.67 5.45
CA TYR A 32 19.82 0.10 6.40
C TYR A 32 19.70 1.58 6.03
N TRP A 33 20.81 2.26 5.70
CA TRP A 33 20.81 3.70 5.41
C TRP A 33 19.96 4.05 4.20
N PHE A 34 20.03 3.26 3.13
CA PHE A 34 19.19 3.44 1.95
C PHE A 34 17.69 3.45 2.33
N TRP A 35 17.26 2.47 3.12
CA TRP A 35 15.87 2.38 3.56
C TRP A 35 15.49 3.40 4.61
N PHE A 36 16.44 3.80 5.46
CA PHE A 36 16.25 4.89 6.42
C PHE A 36 15.92 6.20 5.69
N PHE A 37 16.68 6.55 4.65
CA PHE A 37 16.41 7.78 3.88
C PHE A 37 15.11 7.70 3.08
N ILE A 38 14.81 6.57 2.44
CA ILE A 38 13.53 6.37 1.74
C ILE A 38 12.37 6.46 2.74
N GLY A 39 12.47 5.76 3.86
CA GLY A 39 11.45 5.74 4.90
C GLY A 39 11.24 7.12 5.51
N GLY A 40 12.33 7.83 5.80
CA GLY A 40 12.30 9.21 6.29
C GLY A 40 11.65 10.16 5.29
N PHE A 41 12.03 10.08 4.01
CA PHE A 41 11.41 10.89 2.97
C PHE A 41 9.89 10.62 2.88
N MET A 42 9.47 9.35 2.84
CA MET A 42 8.05 8.99 2.84
C MET A 42 7.31 9.52 4.08
N PHE A 43 7.88 9.30 5.26
CA PHE A 43 7.29 9.68 6.53
C PHE A 43 7.15 11.20 6.65
N PHE A 44 8.24 11.95 6.45
CA PHE A 44 8.22 13.40 6.57
C PHE A 44 7.38 14.06 5.48
N TYR A 45 7.43 13.54 4.24
CA TYR A 45 6.56 14.03 3.17
C TYR A 45 5.08 13.88 3.55
N MET A 46 4.70 12.74 4.15
CA MET A 46 3.34 12.53 4.62
C MET A 46 2.93 13.37 5.81
N ILE A 47 3.82 13.50 6.79
CA ILE A 47 3.52 14.28 7.99
C ILE A 47 3.39 15.75 7.63
N ILE A 48 4.40 16.31 6.94
CA ILE A 48 4.46 17.73 6.60
C ILE A 48 3.47 18.07 5.48
N GLY A 49 3.46 17.28 4.41
CA GLY A 49 2.66 17.55 3.23
C GLY A 49 1.17 17.30 3.41
N ARG A 50 0.76 16.44 4.37
CA ARG A 50 -0.63 16.02 4.59
C ARG A 50 -1.09 16.17 6.03
N GLN A 51 -0.49 15.44 6.99
CA GLN A 51 -1.08 15.30 8.33
C GLN A 51 -1.10 16.59 9.14
N ILE A 52 -0.05 17.41 9.06
CA ILE A 52 0.02 18.69 9.77
C ILE A 52 -1.11 19.63 9.34
N GLN A 53 -1.54 19.60 8.07
CA GLN A 53 -2.63 20.43 7.57
C GLN A 53 -3.99 20.07 8.21
N PHE A 54 -4.17 18.83 8.66
CA PHE A 54 -5.40 18.42 9.35
C PHE A 54 -5.32 18.58 10.87
N LEU A 55 -4.11 18.53 11.43
CA LEU A 55 -3.87 18.82 12.85
C LEU A 55 -3.99 20.31 13.18
N ILE A 56 -3.75 21.18 12.19
CA ILE A 56 -3.86 22.64 12.31
C ILE A 56 -4.95 23.14 11.34
N PRO A 57 -6.23 23.15 11.76
CA PRO A 57 -7.35 23.51 10.89
C PRO A 57 -7.18 24.86 10.19
N SER A 58 -6.59 25.85 10.87
CA SER A 58 -6.35 27.20 10.33
C SER A 58 -5.39 27.25 9.13
N TRP A 59 -4.68 26.17 8.82
CA TRP A 59 -3.80 26.09 7.65
C TRP A 59 -4.51 25.52 6.42
N ASN A 60 -5.72 24.97 6.57
CA ASN A 60 -6.55 24.61 5.45
C ASN A 60 -7.39 25.82 5.02
N ALA A 61 -7.04 26.40 3.87
CA ALA A 61 -7.73 27.56 3.30
C ALA A 61 -9.19 27.29 2.86
N ALA A 62 -9.65 26.04 2.94
CA ALA A 62 -11.02 25.61 2.68
C ALA A 62 -11.63 25.01 3.96
N ASP A 63 -11.77 25.83 5.00
CA ASP A 63 -12.44 25.47 6.26
C ASP A 63 -13.97 25.51 6.06
N ASP A 64 -14.46 24.78 5.06
CA ASP A 64 -15.88 24.59 4.82
C ASP A 64 -16.41 23.57 5.84
N ASN A 65 -17.46 23.95 6.59
CA ASN A 65 -18.10 23.09 7.59
C ASN A 65 -19.12 22.12 6.97
N SER A 66 -19.04 21.88 5.67
CA SER A 66 -19.87 20.89 5.00
C SER A 66 -19.61 19.48 5.54
N THR A 67 -20.65 18.65 5.59
CA THR A 67 -20.57 17.26 6.07
C THR A 67 -19.48 16.47 5.35
N PHE A 68 -19.29 16.73 4.05
CA PHE A 68 -18.23 16.14 3.25
C PHE A 68 -16.83 16.52 3.76
N ALA A 69 -16.56 17.82 3.95
CA ALA A 69 -15.26 18.29 4.43
C ALA A 69 -14.93 17.77 5.84
N ILE A 70 -15.94 17.70 6.72
CA ILE A 70 -15.80 17.10 8.06
C ILE A 70 -15.45 15.62 7.96
N SER A 71 -16.18 14.85 7.15
CA SER A 71 -15.90 13.43 6.94
C SER A 71 -14.48 13.19 6.44
N ILE A 72 -14.05 13.96 5.42
CA ILE A 72 -12.71 13.87 4.84
C ILE A 72 -11.64 14.17 5.89
N ARG A 73 -11.82 15.21 6.72
CA ARG A 73 -10.89 15.57 7.79
C ARG A 73 -10.71 14.43 8.78
N HIS A 74 -11.82 13.86 9.27
CA HIS A 74 -11.80 12.79 10.25
C HIS A 74 -11.17 11.51 9.68
N SER A 75 -11.56 11.11 8.47
CA SER A 75 -10.96 9.98 7.76
C SER A 75 -9.44 10.14 7.62
N ARG A 76 -8.96 11.33 7.24
CA ARG A 76 -7.54 11.59 7.00
C ARG A 76 -6.70 11.63 8.27
N LEU A 77 -7.24 12.20 9.35
CA LEU A 77 -6.62 12.18 10.68
C LEU A 77 -6.44 10.75 11.19
N LEU A 78 -7.43 9.89 10.93
CA LEU A 78 -7.41 8.48 11.32
C LEU A 78 -6.70 7.57 10.32
N LEU A 79 -6.16 8.12 9.22
CA LEU A 79 -5.43 7.35 8.20
C LEU A 79 -6.24 6.16 7.66
N LEU A 80 -7.51 6.40 7.33
CA LEU A 80 -8.39 5.32 6.86
C LEU A 80 -8.08 4.82 5.44
N ASP A 81 -7.33 5.58 4.65
CA ASP A 81 -6.87 5.16 3.32
C ASP A 81 -5.53 4.42 3.40
N ILE A 82 -5.39 3.35 2.61
CA ILE A 82 -4.23 2.47 2.72
C ILE A 82 -2.91 3.13 2.28
N CYS A 83 -2.94 4.03 1.29
CA CYS A 83 -1.75 4.70 0.78
C CYS A 83 -1.08 5.64 1.81
N PRO A 84 -1.80 6.58 2.45
CA PRO A 84 -1.24 7.39 3.53
C PRO A 84 -0.89 6.56 4.77
N PHE A 85 -1.72 5.57 5.12
CA PHE A 85 -1.39 4.63 6.20
C PHE A 85 -0.05 3.95 5.93
N PHE A 86 0.12 3.36 4.74
CA PHE A 86 1.36 2.73 4.34
C PHE A 86 2.51 3.71 4.38
N ALA A 87 2.40 4.90 3.79
CA ALA A 87 3.53 5.83 3.75
C ALA A 87 4.03 6.27 5.14
N ILE A 88 3.15 6.40 6.13
CA ILE A 88 3.54 6.71 7.51
C ILE A 88 4.11 5.48 8.21
N PHE A 89 3.36 4.38 8.29
CA PHE A 89 3.78 3.21 9.06
C PHE A 89 4.90 2.42 8.40
N ALA A 90 4.90 2.30 7.07
CA ALA A 90 6.03 1.76 6.32
C ALA A 90 7.23 2.70 6.38
N GLY A 91 7.03 4.01 6.25
CA GLY A 91 8.12 4.99 6.35
C GLY A 91 8.85 4.88 7.69
N LEU A 92 8.10 4.92 8.79
CA LEU A 92 8.63 4.71 10.15
C LEU A 92 9.24 3.32 10.31
N GLY A 93 8.56 2.28 9.80
CA GLY A 93 9.06 0.92 9.84
C GLY A 93 10.40 0.77 9.13
N LEU A 94 10.61 1.44 7.99
CA LEU A 94 11.85 1.39 7.22
C LEU A 94 12.98 2.11 7.95
N MET A 95 12.67 3.17 8.70
CA MET A 95 13.64 3.88 9.54
C MET A 95 14.06 3.07 10.77
N VAL A 96 13.12 2.39 11.42
CA VAL A 96 13.36 1.77 12.73
C VAL A 96 13.71 0.28 12.62
N THR A 97 13.11 -0.44 11.68
CA THR A 97 13.20 -1.92 11.63
C THR A 97 14.18 -2.41 10.57
N LYS A 98 15.14 -3.25 10.99
CA LYS A 98 16.09 -3.88 10.07
C LYS A 98 15.47 -5.03 9.26
N ASN A 99 14.51 -5.77 9.85
CA ASN A 99 13.94 -7.00 9.27
C ASN A 99 12.80 -6.71 8.27
N LYS A 100 12.19 -5.51 8.29
CA LYS A 100 11.15 -5.06 7.33
C LYS A 100 9.95 -6.00 7.15
N LEU A 101 9.78 -6.98 8.03
CA LEU A 101 8.77 -8.03 7.93
C LEU A 101 7.36 -7.44 7.89
N VAL A 102 7.07 -6.49 8.79
CA VAL A 102 5.77 -5.79 8.85
C VAL A 102 5.52 -5.05 7.54
N ILE A 103 6.54 -4.37 7.01
CA ILE A 103 6.43 -3.50 5.84
C ILE A 103 6.22 -4.34 4.57
N ARG A 104 6.92 -5.47 4.46
CA ARG A 104 6.71 -6.47 3.40
C ARG A 104 5.31 -7.08 3.43
N SER A 105 4.67 -7.09 4.60
CA SER A 105 3.30 -7.59 4.77
C SER A 105 2.25 -6.62 4.25
N VAL A 106 2.57 -5.32 4.20
CA VAL A 106 1.65 -4.29 3.66
C VAL A 106 1.93 -3.99 2.19
N ALA A 107 3.17 -4.18 1.73
CA ALA A 107 3.64 -3.78 0.41
C ALA A 107 2.74 -4.23 -0.77
N PRO A 108 2.26 -5.49 -0.88
CA PRO A 108 1.43 -5.86 -2.04
C PRO A 108 0.10 -5.11 -2.10
N ILE A 109 -0.50 -4.82 -0.94
CA ILE A 109 -1.77 -4.10 -0.85
C ILE A 109 -1.54 -2.64 -1.22
N ALA A 110 -0.47 -2.03 -0.71
CA ALA A 110 -0.08 -0.67 -1.05
C ALA A 110 0.29 -0.53 -2.53
N LEU A 111 0.93 -1.54 -3.13
CA LEU A 111 1.20 -1.58 -4.56
C LEU A 111 -0.12 -1.58 -5.35
N PHE A 112 -1.05 -2.47 -5.01
CA PHE A 112 -2.30 -2.60 -5.74
C PHE A 112 -3.20 -1.37 -5.58
N GLY A 113 -3.36 -0.87 -4.35
CA GLY A 113 -4.10 0.37 -4.09
C GLY A 113 -3.47 1.58 -4.79
N GLY A 114 -2.14 1.68 -4.78
CA GLY A 114 -1.41 2.72 -5.51
C GLY A 114 -1.63 2.66 -7.02
N LEU A 115 -1.57 1.48 -7.62
CA LEU A 115 -1.82 1.27 -9.05
C LEU A 115 -3.28 1.58 -9.42
N ILE A 116 -4.26 1.13 -8.63
CA ILE A 116 -5.66 1.45 -8.86
C ILE A 116 -5.88 2.96 -8.86
N ASN A 117 -5.33 3.68 -7.88
CA ASN A 117 -5.53 5.13 -7.81
C ASN A 117 -4.82 5.86 -8.95
N LEU A 118 -3.59 5.45 -9.30
CA LEU A 118 -2.82 6.05 -10.41
C LEU A 118 -3.54 5.87 -11.75
N TYR A 119 -3.86 4.63 -12.11
CA TYR A 119 -4.43 4.29 -13.42
C TYR A 119 -5.96 4.44 -13.49
N GLY A 120 -6.64 4.37 -12.35
CA GLY A 120 -8.09 4.52 -12.26
C GLY A 120 -8.53 5.97 -12.36
N GLU A 121 -7.86 6.88 -11.64
CA GLU A 121 -8.37 8.24 -11.48
C GLU A 121 -7.33 9.35 -11.68
N LEU A 122 -6.11 9.19 -11.15
CA LEU A 122 -5.17 10.30 -11.09
C LEU A 122 -4.65 10.75 -12.46
N PHE A 123 -4.39 9.84 -13.40
CA PHE A 123 -4.02 10.25 -14.76
C PHE A 123 -5.17 10.96 -15.48
N ARG A 124 -6.43 10.60 -15.20
CA ARG A 124 -7.60 11.25 -15.77
C ARG A 124 -7.73 12.68 -15.22
N LEU A 125 -7.62 12.85 -13.90
CA LEU A 125 -7.67 14.16 -13.24
C LEU A 125 -6.54 15.08 -13.71
N ALA A 126 -5.34 14.54 -13.95
CA ALA A 126 -4.22 15.32 -14.46
C ALA A 126 -4.54 16.06 -15.77
N ASN A 127 -5.42 15.53 -16.61
CA ASN A 127 -5.81 16.17 -17.88
C ASN A 127 -6.70 17.40 -17.70
N GLN A 128 -7.29 17.60 -16.52
CA GLN A 128 -8.13 18.76 -16.23
C GLN A 128 -7.30 20.03 -15.94
N TYR A 129 -6.02 19.87 -15.58
CA TYR A 129 -5.13 20.98 -15.24
C TYR A 129 -4.31 21.42 -16.45
N THR A 130 -4.64 22.59 -16.98
CA THR A 130 -3.98 23.15 -18.18
C THR A 130 -2.90 24.17 -17.84
N GLY A 131 -2.95 24.79 -16.65
CA GLY A 131 -1.94 25.73 -16.17
C GLY A 131 -0.71 25.06 -15.57
N LYS A 132 0.49 25.59 -15.82
CA LYS A 132 1.76 25.07 -15.26
C LYS A 132 1.76 25.03 -13.73
N LEU A 133 1.25 26.09 -13.08
CA LEU A 133 1.21 26.19 -11.62
C LEU A 133 0.21 25.19 -11.01
N GLU A 134 -0.94 25.00 -11.64
CA GLU A 134 -1.94 24.02 -11.22
C GLU A 134 -1.43 22.59 -11.41
N ALA A 135 -0.82 22.29 -12.55
CA ALA A 135 -0.16 21.01 -12.78
C ALA A 135 0.90 20.71 -11.71
N TYR A 136 1.73 21.70 -11.34
CA TYR A 136 2.72 21.54 -10.27
C TYR A 136 2.06 21.27 -8.90
N LYS A 137 1.04 22.05 -8.55
CA LYS A 137 0.29 21.85 -7.30
C LYS A 137 -0.34 20.46 -7.26
N PHE A 138 -0.98 20.02 -8.34
CA PHE A 138 -1.55 18.66 -8.45
C PHE A 138 -0.50 17.56 -8.20
N ILE A 139 0.67 17.67 -8.84
CA ILE A 139 1.72 16.64 -8.75
C ILE A 139 2.30 16.54 -7.34
N PHE A 140 2.64 17.68 -6.72
CA PHE A 140 3.47 17.71 -5.50
C PHE A 140 2.71 18.03 -4.21
N ILE A 141 1.58 18.73 -4.29
CA ILE A 141 0.87 19.30 -3.13
C ILE A 141 -0.57 18.77 -3.03
N GLY A 142 -1.21 18.41 -4.14
CA GLY A 142 -2.65 18.19 -4.22
C GLY A 142 -3.44 19.48 -4.46
N ILE A 143 -4.67 19.35 -4.97
CA ILE A 143 -5.57 20.49 -5.24
C ILE A 143 -6.94 20.21 -4.62
N GLY A 144 -7.51 21.22 -3.93
CA GLY A 144 -8.85 21.15 -3.37
C GLY A 144 -9.00 20.15 -2.22
N ASN A 145 -10.19 19.59 -2.09
CA ASN A 145 -10.46 18.52 -1.11
C ASN A 145 -9.82 17.20 -1.53
N ASP A 146 -9.53 16.99 -2.82
CA ASP A 146 -8.87 15.78 -3.34
C ASP A 146 -7.36 15.87 -3.21
N GLN A 147 -6.89 15.84 -1.97
CA GLN A 147 -5.51 15.57 -1.62
C GLN A 147 -5.10 14.11 -1.95
N LEU A 148 -5.50 13.60 -3.11
CA LEU A 148 -4.87 12.46 -3.76
C LEU A 148 -3.52 12.96 -4.28
N TYR A 149 -2.52 12.97 -3.40
CA TYR A 149 -1.16 13.33 -3.75
C TYR A 149 -0.66 12.37 -4.84
N PHE A 150 -0.54 12.88 -6.06
CA PHE A 150 -0.03 12.09 -7.17
C PHE A 150 1.33 11.48 -6.81
N ILE A 151 2.25 12.30 -6.30
CA ILE A 151 3.57 11.85 -5.89
C ILE A 151 3.55 10.86 -4.72
N LEU A 152 2.57 10.95 -3.80
CA LEU A 152 2.41 9.94 -2.75
C LEU A 152 2.16 8.57 -3.35
N HIS A 153 1.21 8.47 -4.28
CA HIS A 153 0.86 7.21 -4.91
C HIS A 153 2.01 6.67 -5.75
N VAL A 154 2.74 7.54 -6.46
CA VAL A 154 3.97 7.14 -7.17
C VAL A 154 5.02 6.60 -6.17
N MET A 155 5.21 7.28 -5.04
CA MET A 155 6.19 6.91 -4.02
C MET A 155 5.83 5.61 -3.30
N THR A 156 4.59 5.44 -2.85
CA THR A 156 4.13 4.21 -2.19
C THR A 156 4.17 3.02 -3.15
N THR A 157 3.73 3.21 -4.40
CA THR A 157 3.81 2.20 -5.46
C THR A 157 5.26 1.82 -5.74
N SER A 158 6.16 2.81 -5.88
CA SER A 158 7.59 2.56 -6.13
C SER A 158 8.23 1.79 -4.99
N VAL A 159 8.02 2.21 -3.74
CA VAL A 159 8.62 1.57 -2.56
C VAL A 159 8.05 0.17 -2.34
N ALA A 160 6.74 0.00 -2.51
CA ALA A 160 6.12 -1.32 -2.47
C ALA A 160 6.68 -2.25 -3.55
N LEU A 161 6.84 -1.76 -4.78
CA LEU A 161 7.43 -2.52 -5.88
C LEU A 161 8.90 -2.87 -5.61
N MET A 162 9.70 -1.93 -5.10
CA MET A 162 11.09 -2.19 -4.70
C MET A 162 11.15 -3.27 -3.62
N LEU A 163 10.31 -3.21 -2.58
CA LEU A 163 10.23 -4.23 -1.55
C LEU A 163 9.85 -5.59 -2.14
N LEU A 164 8.91 -5.64 -3.08
CA LEU A 164 8.48 -6.89 -3.70
C LEU A 164 9.59 -7.50 -4.59
N CYS A 165 10.24 -6.66 -5.41
CA CYS A 165 11.22 -7.09 -6.39
C CYS A 165 12.61 -7.35 -5.79
N TRP A 166 13.02 -6.60 -4.78
CA TRP A 166 14.38 -6.66 -4.24
C TRP A 166 14.48 -7.56 -3.01
N THR A 167 13.34 -7.93 -2.42
CA THR A 167 13.31 -8.99 -1.41
C THR A 167 13.71 -10.33 -2.04
N THR A 168 14.72 -10.97 -1.47
CA THR A 168 15.28 -12.25 -1.94
C THR A 168 14.75 -13.47 -1.20
N LYS A 169 14.23 -13.29 0.02
CA LYS A 169 13.77 -14.38 0.88
C LYS A 169 12.29 -14.27 1.19
N TRP A 170 11.49 -14.80 0.29
CA TRP A 170 10.07 -15.05 0.49
C TRP A 170 9.87 -16.34 1.28
N THR A 171 9.02 -16.25 2.29
CA THR A 171 8.62 -17.36 3.15
C THR A 171 7.11 -17.51 3.12
N PRO A 172 6.58 -18.71 3.40
CA PRO A 172 5.14 -18.90 3.58
C PRO A 172 4.54 -18.09 4.74
N ARG A 173 5.37 -17.60 5.67
CA ARG A 173 4.90 -16.70 6.73
C ARG A 173 4.55 -15.32 6.19
N ASP A 174 5.19 -14.88 5.11
CA ASP A 174 4.93 -13.57 4.51
C ASP A 174 3.51 -13.50 3.95
N ILE A 175 3.01 -14.57 3.32
CA ILE A 175 1.62 -14.61 2.84
C ILE A 175 0.66 -14.54 4.02
N LEU A 176 0.87 -15.32 5.09
CA LEU A 176 0.02 -15.28 6.28
C LEU A 176 -0.01 -13.89 6.91
N ASN A 177 1.14 -13.21 7.01
CA ASN A 177 1.21 -11.86 7.56
C ASN A 177 0.47 -10.83 6.68
N GLN A 178 0.47 -11.00 5.35
CA GLN A 178 -0.28 -10.12 4.44
C GLN A 178 -1.79 -10.26 4.66
N TYR A 179 -2.30 -11.49 4.74
CA TYR A 179 -3.72 -11.74 5.04
C TYR A 179 -4.10 -11.24 6.43
N LEU A 180 -3.27 -11.51 7.45
CA LEU A 180 -3.51 -11.04 8.81
C LEU A 180 -3.54 -9.51 8.88
N PHE A 181 -2.62 -8.85 8.17
CA PHE A 181 -2.62 -7.39 8.10
C PHE A 181 -3.92 -6.85 7.51
N ILE A 182 -4.44 -7.46 6.44
CA ILE A 182 -5.71 -7.00 5.82
C ILE A 182 -6.86 -7.16 6.80
N ALA A 183 -6.94 -8.30 7.48
CA ALA A 183 -7.96 -8.52 8.48
C ALA A 183 -7.88 -7.46 9.59
N VAL A 184 -6.69 -7.16 10.09
CA VAL A 184 -6.47 -6.13 11.12
C VAL A 184 -6.79 -4.74 10.61
N TYR A 185 -6.37 -4.39 9.40
CA TYR A 185 -6.58 -3.07 8.81
C TYR A 185 -8.06 -2.81 8.49
N VAL A 186 -8.75 -3.76 7.87
CA VAL A 186 -10.19 -3.65 7.62
C VAL A 186 -10.95 -3.56 8.94
N THR A 187 -10.58 -4.36 9.94
CA THR A 187 -11.18 -4.26 11.30
C THR A 187 -10.96 -2.88 11.90
N TYR A 188 -9.77 -2.31 11.76
CA TYR A 188 -9.45 -0.96 12.21
C TYR A 188 -10.34 0.08 11.53
N VAL A 189 -10.43 0.07 10.20
CA VAL A 189 -11.25 1.04 9.45
C VAL A 189 -12.73 0.91 9.83
N LEU A 190 -13.27 -0.31 9.90
CA LEU A 190 -14.65 -0.55 10.32
C LEU A 190 -14.92 -0.05 11.74
N SER A 191 -13.98 -0.25 12.66
CA SER A 191 -14.09 0.23 14.05
C SER A 191 -14.12 1.77 14.08
N CYS A 192 -13.26 2.43 13.31
CA CYS A 192 -13.24 3.89 13.22
C CYS A 192 -14.53 4.46 12.64
N ILE A 193 -15.05 3.90 11.54
CA ILE A 193 -16.34 4.32 10.96
C ILE A 193 -17.48 4.16 11.97
N GLN A 194 -17.47 3.05 12.74
CA GLN A 194 -18.53 2.78 13.71
C GLN A 194 -18.48 3.71 14.93
N LEU A 195 -17.28 4.04 15.41
CA LEU A 195 -17.06 4.91 16.56
C LEU A 195 -17.24 6.39 16.21
N ASP A 196 -16.93 6.78 14.97
CA ASP A 196 -17.03 8.15 14.49
C ASP A 196 -17.98 8.25 13.28
N ARG A 197 -19.26 8.45 13.60
CA ARG A 197 -20.34 8.54 12.59
C ARG A 197 -20.23 9.74 11.64
N LYS A 198 -19.28 10.65 11.88
CA LYS A 198 -19.00 11.76 10.96
C LYS A 198 -18.25 11.29 9.71
N ILE A 199 -17.70 10.07 9.72
CA ILE A 199 -17.00 9.47 8.60
C ILE A 199 -18.02 8.84 7.65
N THR A 200 -18.43 9.60 6.65
CA THR A 200 -19.40 9.20 5.63
C THR A 200 -18.77 8.99 4.24
N ASN A 201 -17.49 9.31 4.08
CA ASN A 201 -16.73 9.21 2.84
C ASN A 201 -15.21 9.03 3.13
N ASN A 202 -14.46 8.58 2.13
CA ASN A 202 -13.01 8.35 2.13
C ASN A 202 -12.60 7.29 3.16
N ALA A 203 -13.21 6.11 3.10
CA ALA A 203 -12.88 5.03 4.04
C ALA A 203 -12.45 3.76 3.30
N ASN A 204 -11.53 3.93 2.34
CA ASN A 204 -10.90 2.83 1.59
C ASN A 204 -11.91 1.90 0.91
N GLY A 205 -12.98 2.47 0.34
CA GLY A 205 -13.98 1.74 -0.44
C GLY A 205 -15.01 0.97 0.40
N LEU A 206 -15.07 1.21 1.73
CA LEU A 206 -16.04 0.56 2.61
C LEU A 206 -17.35 1.33 2.72
N LEU A 207 -17.38 2.59 2.31
CA LEU A 207 -18.58 3.43 2.34
C LEU A 207 -19.17 3.57 0.94
N ILE A 208 -20.50 3.68 0.86
CA ILE A 208 -21.19 3.82 -0.41
C ILE A 208 -20.67 5.03 -1.20
N ALA A 209 -20.45 6.16 -0.52
CA ALA A 209 -19.98 7.41 -1.12
C ALA A 209 -18.63 7.29 -1.84
N ASP A 210 -17.80 6.31 -1.46
CA ASP A 210 -16.50 6.06 -2.09
C ASP A 210 -16.64 5.60 -3.56
N TRP A 211 -17.80 5.06 -3.95
CA TRP A 211 -18.04 4.40 -5.25
C TRP A 211 -18.88 5.20 -6.27
N TYR A 212 -19.52 6.28 -5.81
CA TYR A 212 -20.41 7.11 -6.63
C TYR A 212 -19.78 8.47 -6.95
N ILE A 213 -20.54 9.38 -7.56
CA ILE A 213 -20.05 10.64 -8.14
C ILE A 213 -19.17 11.41 -7.16
N GLY A 214 -17.91 11.65 -7.55
CA GLY A 214 -16.91 12.37 -6.74
C GLY A 214 -16.17 11.49 -5.72
N GLY A 215 -16.42 10.18 -5.67
CA GLY A 215 -15.71 9.23 -4.82
C GLY A 215 -14.42 8.70 -5.47
N GLU A 216 -13.44 8.34 -4.64
CA GLU A 216 -12.12 7.83 -5.06
C GLU A 216 -12.20 6.60 -5.98
N TYR A 217 -13.21 5.74 -5.78
CA TYR A 217 -13.39 4.49 -6.52
C TYR A 217 -14.43 4.60 -7.65
N GLN A 218 -14.88 5.80 -8.01
CA GLN A 218 -15.87 5.99 -9.09
C GLN A 218 -15.39 5.39 -10.43
N SER A 219 -14.12 5.57 -10.76
CA SER A 219 -13.57 5.01 -11.99
C SER A 219 -13.44 3.48 -11.93
N VAL A 220 -13.22 2.92 -10.74
CA VAL A 220 -13.20 1.46 -10.50
C VAL A 220 -14.60 0.87 -10.61
N SER A 221 -15.62 1.55 -10.10
CA SER A 221 -17.03 1.11 -10.20
C SER A 221 -17.47 0.99 -11.65
N THR A 222 -16.99 1.88 -12.53
CA THR A 222 -17.25 1.86 -13.97
C THR A 222 -16.63 0.65 -14.67
N ILE A 223 -15.45 0.19 -14.21
CA ILE A 223 -14.75 -0.96 -14.76
C ILE A 223 -15.35 -2.28 -14.24
N LEU A 224 -15.52 -2.39 -12.92
CA LEU A 224 -16.01 -3.62 -12.29
C LEU A 224 -17.49 -3.88 -12.57
N ARG A 225 -18.30 -2.82 -12.72
CA ARG A 225 -19.75 -2.89 -12.93
C ARG A 225 -20.48 -3.74 -11.88
N VAL A 226 -19.97 -3.75 -10.65
CA VAL A 226 -20.58 -4.43 -9.51
C VAL A 226 -21.23 -3.38 -8.61
N PRO A 227 -22.51 -3.53 -8.23
CA PRO A 227 -23.18 -2.57 -7.35
C PRO A 227 -22.70 -2.66 -5.90
N PHE A 228 -22.81 -1.56 -5.16
CA PHE A 228 -22.65 -1.57 -3.70
C PHE A 228 -23.82 -2.34 -3.03
N PRO A 229 -23.61 -3.12 -1.95
CA PRO A 229 -22.35 -3.38 -1.24
C PRO A 229 -21.52 -4.54 -1.83
N ASN A 230 -22.00 -5.25 -2.85
CA ASN A 230 -21.35 -6.44 -3.42
C ASN A 230 -19.94 -6.16 -3.97
N VAL A 231 -19.65 -4.91 -4.32
CA VAL A 231 -18.33 -4.48 -4.78
C VAL A 231 -17.24 -4.63 -3.70
N ILE A 232 -17.60 -4.56 -2.41
CA ILE A 232 -16.67 -4.73 -1.29
C ILE A 232 -16.06 -6.15 -1.27
N PRO A 233 -16.85 -7.24 -1.15
CA PRO A 233 -16.30 -8.60 -1.16
C PRO A 233 -15.59 -8.93 -2.47
N VAL A 234 -16.04 -8.40 -3.61
CA VAL A 234 -15.34 -8.55 -4.90
C VAL A 234 -13.97 -7.88 -4.87
N GLY A 235 -13.87 -6.64 -4.39
CA GLY A 235 -12.60 -5.92 -4.27
C GLY A 235 -11.62 -6.61 -3.31
N ILE A 236 -12.12 -7.14 -2.18
CA ILE A 236 -11.31 -7.96 -1.26
C ILE A 236 -10.80 -9.21 -1.98
N MET A 237 -11.67 -9.94 -2.68
CA MET A 237 -11.30 -11.16 -3.40
C MET A 237 -10.23 -10.89 -4.46
N ILE A 238 -10.38 -9.83 -5.26
CA ILE A 238 -9.37 -9.40 -6.24
C ILE A 238 -8.04 -9.13 -5.54
N THR A 239 -8.05 -8.38 -4.44
CA THR A 239 -6.85 -8.10 -3.65
C THR A 239 -6.18 -9.38 -3.14
N MET A 240 -6.94 -10.35 -2.63
CA MET A 240 -6.42 -11.64 -2.16
C MET A 240 -5.77 -12.44 -3.29
N ILE A 241 -6.41 -12.48 -4.46
CA ILE A 241 -5.88 -13.15 -5.65
C ILE A 241 -4.58 -12.48 -6.10
N SER A 242 -4.53 -11.14 -6.17
CA SER A 242 -3.33 -10.38 -6.53
C SER A 242 -2.17 -10.66 -5.58
N ILE A 243 -2.42 -10.68 -4.26
CA ILE A 243 -1.40 -11.03 -3.26
C ILE A 243 -0.88 -12.45 -3.49
N THR A 244 -1.78 -13.41 -3.70
CA THR A 244 -1.42 -14.81 -3.92
C THR A 244 -0.59 -14.97 -5.18
N LEU A 245 -0.96 -14.30 -6.27
CA LEU A 245 -0.22 -14.33 -7.53
C LEU A 245 1.17 -13.71 -7.39
N ILE A 246 1.29 -12.55 -6.74
CA ILE A 246 2.58 -11.91 -6.48
C ILE A 246 3.46 -12.84 -5.65
N TRP A 247 2.92 -13.41 -4.57
CA TRP A 247 3.67 -14.35 -3.73
C TRP A 247 4.09 -15.59 -4.52
N ALA A 248 3.19 -16.20 -5.31
CA ALA A 248 3.47 -17.39 -6.10
C ALA A 248 4.57 -17.14 -7.15
N ILE A 249 4.52 -16.00 -7.85
CA ILE A 249 5.56 -15.61 -8.81
C ILE A 249 6.90 -15.44 -8.09
N ARG A 250 6.94 -14.72 -6.97
CA ARG A 250 8.19 -14.43 -6.25
C ARG A 250 8.79 -15.68 -5.60
N TYR A 251 7.96 -16.48 -4.94
CA TYR A 251 8.37 -17.75 -4.36
C TYR A 251 8.80 -18.74 -5.44
N GLY A 252 8.07 -18.83 -6.55
CA GLY A 252 8.40 -19.67 -7.70
C GLY A 252 9.74 -19.28 -8.35
N VAL A 253 9.98 -17.99 -8.58
CA VAL A 253 11.28 -17.50 -9.09
C VAL A 253 12.42 -17.82 -8.12
N GLN A 254 12.19 -17.68 -6.81
CA GLN A 254 13.18 -18.03 -5.79
C GLN A 254 13.50 -19.54 -5.79
N GLU A 255 12.48 -20.41 -5.83
CA GLU A 255 12.66 -21.87 -5.91
C GLU A 255 13.35 -22.29 -7.20
N LEU A 256 12.99 -21.70 -8.34
CA LEU A 256 13.61 -21.97 -9.63
C LEU A 256 15.10 -21.62 -9.61
N ASN A 257 15.45 -20.43 -9.12
CA ASN A 257 16.85 -20.00 -8.97
C ASN A 257 17.63 -20.92 -8.03
N ALA A 258 17.03 -21.36 -6.92
CA ALA A 258 17.69 -22.25 -5.98
C ALA A 258 17.93 -23.66 -6.55
N ARG A 259 17.02 -24.17 -7.38
CA ARG A 259 17.14 -25.51 -7.98
C ARG A 259 18.06 -25.54 -9.19
N ILE A 260 18.03 -24.51 -10.03
CA ILE A 260 18.77 -24.49 -11.30
C ILE A 260 20.18 -23.89 -11.14
N ILE A 261 20.32 -22.79 -10.38
CA ILE A 261 21.57 -22.01 -10.35
C ILE A 261 22.48 -22.44 -9.19
N ASN A 262 21.92 -22.75 -8.02
CA ASN A 262 22.69 -23.18 -6.84
C ASN A 262 22.04 -24.37 -6.11
N PRO A 263 22.02 -25.58 -6.71
CA PRO A 263 21.31 -26.74 -6.18
C PRO A 263 21.73 -27.14 -4.75
N SER A 264 22.94 -26.77 -4.31
CA SER A 264 23.43 -26.96 -2.94
C SER A 264 22.65 -26.16 -1.88
N LEU A 265 22.08 -25.01 -2.27
CA LEU A 265 21.22 -24.17 -1.41
C LEU A 265 19.77 -24.69 -1.36
N SER A 266 19.31 -25.41 -2.40
CA SER A 266 17.94 -25.97 -2.42
C SER A 266 17.70 -27.00 -1.30
N LYS A 267 18.75 -27.72 -0.86
CA LYS A 267 18.69 -28.65 0.28
C LYS A 267 18.48 -27.94 1.64
N LYS A 268 18.74 -26.62 1.73
CA LYS A 268 18.52 -25.80 2.94
C LYS A 268 17.22 -24.99 2.91
N GLN A 269 16.60 -24.81 1.74
CA GLN A 269 15.25 -24.24 1.68
C GLN A 269 14.28 -25.26 2.24
N ILE A 270 13.62 -24.87 3.33
CA ILE A 270 12.67 -25.69 4.07
C ILE A 270 11.63 -26.19 3.08
N LYS A 271 11.68 -27.49 2.74
CA LYS A 271 10.54 -28.19 2.15
C LYS A 271 9.34 -27.75 2.97
N LEU A 272 8.30 -27.26 2.29
CA LEU A 272 7.02 -26.91 2.88
C LEU A 272 6.36 -28.21 3.39
N ASP A 273 6.96 -28.79 4.42
CA ASP A 273 6.53 -30.00 5.05
C ASP A 273 5.53 -29.55 6.11
N VAL A 274 4.27 -29.64 5.73
CA VAL A 274 3.13 -29.35 6.60
C VAL A 274 3.28 -30.13 7.92
N ARG A 275 3.88 -31.32 7.91
CA ARG A 275 4.17 -32.08 9.14
C ARG A 275 5.23 -31.39 9.99
N TYR A 276 6.30 -30.84 9.41
CA TYR A 276 7.33 -30.09 10.13
C TYR A 276 6.79 -28.79 10.74
N LEU A 277 5.94 -28.07 10.00
CA LEU A 277 5.22 -26.88 10.49
C LEU A 277 4.32 -27.22 11.68
N TRP A 278 3.55 -28.31 11.59
CA TRP A 278 2.68 -28.77 12.67
C TRP A 278 3.47 -29.25 13.90
N LYS A 279 4.61 -29.92 13.67
CA LYS A 279 5.51 -30.38 14.72
C LYS A 279 6.13 -29.20 15.47
N ASN A 280 6.56 -28.16 14.76
CA ASN A 280 7.10 -26.93 15.37
C ASN A 280 6.04 -26.11 16.11
N LEU A 281 4.81 -26.03 15.60
CA LEU A 281 3.69 -25.41 16.31
C LEU A 281 3.38 -26.15 17.61
N LYS A 282 3.28 -27.48 17.56
CA LYS A 282 3.06 -28.32 18.74
C LYS A 282 4.21 -28.17 19.75
N TYR A 283 5.45 -28.16 19.29
CA TYR A 283 6.62 -28.01 20.15
C TYR A 283 6.71 -26.63 20.79
N SER A 284 6.40 -25.57 20.04
CA SER A 284 6.36 -24.19 20.55
C SER A 284 5.26 -24.01 21.59
N TYR A 285 4.08 -24.59 21.36
CA TYR A 285 2.96 -24.60 22.30
C TYR A 285 3.32 -25.35 23.60
N LEU A 286 3.93 -26.54 23.50
CA LEU A 286 4.39 -27.30 24.66
C LEU A 286 5.48 -26.57 25.46
N LYS A 287 6.42 -25.92 24.77
CA LYS A 287 7.49 -25.12 25.40
C LYS A 287 6.93 -23.89 26.12
N TRP A 288 5.92 -23.23 25.55
CA TRP A 288 5.23 -22.12 26.20
C TRP A 288 4.45 -22.59 27.44
N ARG A 289 3.69 -23.68 27.32
CA ARG A 289 2.93 -24.29 28.44
C ARG A 289 3.81 -24.73 29.60
N ASN A 290 5.01 -25.23 29.32
CA ASN A 290 5.96 -25.63 30.36
C ASN A 290 6.73 -24.46 30.98
N LYS A 291 6.65 -23.25 30.41
CA LYS A 291 7.21 -22.03 31.00
C LYS A 291 6.23 -21.31 31.92
N THR A 292 4.95 -21.64 31.84
CA THR A 292 3.86 -21.04 32.62
C THR A 292 3.37 -21.94 33.77
N ARG A 293 4.07 -23.05 34.01
CA ARG A 293 4.00 -23.86 35.23
C ARG A 293 5.29 -23.67 36.01
#